data_AF-A0A5E6RB38-F1
#
_entry.id   AF-A0A5E6RB38-F1
#
_cell.length_a   1.000
_cell.length_b   1.000
_cell.length_c   1.000
_cell.angle_alpha   90.00
_cell.angle_beta   90.00
_cell.angle_gamma   90.00
#
_symmetry.space_group_name_H-M   'P 1'
#
loop_
_entity.id
_entity.type
_entity.pdbx_description
1 polymer ?
#
loop_
_entity_poly.entity_id
_entity_poly.type
_entity_poly.pdbx_seq_one_letter_code
_entity_poly.pdbx_strand_id
1 'polypeptide(L)'
;MAAPLELTQAEWNLAVEQQAAKIMAGEKVKQLSQMFDAPQYAQQFMELARKTGKCRDLRIRAKCEITDAKGKPVINPKTKMPRIGWTDYAHDIAKVA
;
A
#
# COMPACT_ATOMS: atom_id res chain seq x y z
N MET A 1 3.08 2.22 41.52
CA MET A 1 2.96 1.05 40.64
C MET A 1 1.50 0.92 40.28
N ALA A 2 1.11 1.07 39.00
CA ALA A 2 -0.29 0.90 38.61
C ALA A 2 -0.67 -0.58 38.74
N ALA A 3 -1.82 -0.86 39.37
CA ALA A 3 -2.32 -2.22 39.55
C ALA A 3 -2.61 -2.87 38.18
N PRO A 4 -2.42 -4.19 38.03
CA PRO A 4 -2.74 -4.88 36.78
C PRO A 4 -4.24 -4.76 36.52
N LEU A 5 -4.62 -4.21 35.37
CA LEU A 5 -6.01 -4.21 34.93
C LEU A 5 -6.36 -5.66 34.57
N GLU A 6 -7.16 -6.33 35.40
CA GLU A 6 -7.82 -7.59 35.03
C GLU A 6 -8.90 -7.28 33.99
N LEU A 7 -8.47 -7.11 32.74
CA LEU A 7 -9.38 -7.03 31.60
C LEU A 7 -10.14 -8.34 31.49
N THR A 8 -11.46 -8.26 31.26
CA THR A 8 -12.22 -9.45 30.91
C THR A 8 -11.70 -10.01 29.58
N GLN A 9 -11.87 -11.31 29.36
CA GLN A 9 -11.41 -11.96 28.11
C GLN A 9 -11.93 -11.25 26.85
N ALA A 10 -13.14 -10.71 26.90
CA ALA A 10 -13.76 -9.98 25.80
C ALA A 10 -13.05 -8.64 25.53
N GLU A 11 -12.76 -7.86 26.57
CA GLU A 11 -12.06 -6.58 26.43
C GLU A 11 -10.61 -6.78 25.98
N TRP A 12 -9.96 -7.84 26.46
CA TRP A 12 -8.63 -8.23 26.00
C TRP A 12 -8.63 -8.55 24.50
N ASN A 13 -9.56 -9.38 24.04
CA ASN A 13 -9.66 -9.73 22.62
C ASN A 13 -9.89 -8.48 21.75
N LEU A 14 -10.77 -7.57 22.18
CA LEU A 14 -11.01 -6.32 21.48
C LEU A 14 -9.74 -5.43 21.42
N ALA A 15 -9.02 -5.31 22.53
CA ALA A 15 -7.77 -4.55 22.57
C ALA A 15 -6.69 -5.15 21.66
N VAL A 16 -6.60 -6.48 21.61
CA VAL A 16 -5.71 -7.21 20.69
C VAL A 16 -6.10 -6.96 19.24
N GLU A 17 -7.38 -7.01 18.90
CA GLU A 17 -7.86 -6.73 17.54
C GLU A 17 -7.57 -5.28 17.12
N GLN A 18 -7.84 -4.30 18.00
CA GLN A 18 -7.54 -2.90 17.74
C GLN A 18 -6.05 -2.65 17.56
N GLN A 19 -5.22 -3.27 18.40
CA GLN A 19 -3.78 -3.15 18.32
C GLN A 19 -3.24 -3.83 17.06
N ALA A 20 -3.76 -5.01 16.72
CA ALA A 20 -3.44 -5.68 15.46
C ALA A 20 -3.84 -4.78 14.28
N ALA A 21 -5.06 -4.26 14.23
CA ALA A 21 -5.51 -3.34 13.19
C ALA A 21 -4.60 -2.11 13.07
N LYS A 22 -4.18 -1.53 14.21
CA LYS A 22 -3.23 -0.39 14.24
C LYS A 22 -1.86 -0.75 13.69
N ILE A 23 -1.32 -1.92 14.05
CA ILE A 23 -0.04 -2.41 13.53
C ILE A 23 -0.15 -2.67 12.02
N MET A 24 -1.27 -3.24 11.59
CA MET A 24 -1.55 -3.59 10.20
C MET A 24 -1.82 -2.36 9.34
N ALA A 25 -2.39 -1.29 9.91
CA ALA A 25 -2.51 0.02 9.29
C ALA A 25 -1.16 0.77 9.21
N GLY A 26 -0.10 0.22 9.84
CA GLY A 26 1.25 0.78 9.84
C GLY A 26 1.75 1.08 8.43
N GLU A 27 1.89 2.37 8.15
CA GLU A 27 1.82 2.98 6.81
C GLU A 27 3.15 3.02 6.04
N LYS A 28 4.28 2.59 6.63
CA LYS A 28 5.59 2.71 5.98
C LYS A 28 5.77 1.67 4.88
N VAL A 29 5.20 1.98 3.72
CA VAL A 29 5.52 1.34 2.45
C VAL A 29 7.00 1.57 2.17
N LYS A 30 7.77 0.47 2.18
CA LYS A 30 9.19 0.49 1.79
C LYS A 30 9.31 -0.02 0.36
N GLN A 31 10.16 0.64 -0.42
CA GLN A 31 10.58 0.12 -1.71
C GLN A 31 11.44 -1.12 -1.48
N LEU A 32 11.01 -2.28 -1.99
CA LEU A 32 11.67 -3.57 -1.78
C LEU A 32 12.65 -3.94 -2.90
N SER A 33 12.47 -3.38 -4.09
CA SER A 33 13.28 -3.65 -5.28
C SER A 33 13.78 -2.35 -5.90
N GLN A 34 14.72 -2.47 -6.85
CA GLN A 34 14.98 -1.38 -7.78
C GLN A 34 13.75 -1.10 -8.66
N MET A 35 13.73 0.06 -9.31
CA MET A 35 12.68 0.40 -10.26
C MET A 35 12.87 -0.43 -11.53
N PHE A 36 11.84 -1.15 -11.93
CA PHE A 36 11.85 -1.92 -13.17
C PHE A 36 11.24 -1.10 -14.30
N ASP A 37 11.78 -1.25 -15.51
CA ASP A 37 11.25 -0.57 -16.70
C ASP A 37 9.91 -1.15 -17.17
N ALA A 38 9.65 -2.42 -16.85
CA ALA A 38 8.46 -3.13 -17.29
C ALA A 38 7.74 -3.83 -16.12
N PRO A 39 6.38 -3.80 -16.10
CA PRO A 39 5.60 -4.36 -15.01
C PRO A 39 5.74 -5.88 -14.90
N GLN A 40 6.03 -6.59 -15.98
CA GLN A 40 6.21 -8.05 -15.98
C GLN A 40 7.39 -8.48 -15.08
N TYR A 41 8.49 -7.72 -15.09
CA TYR A 41 9.63 -8.00 -14.22
C TYR A 41 9.30 -7.73 -12.75
N ALA A 42 8.50 -6.70 -12.45
CA ALA A 42 8.01 -6.44 -11.10
C ALA A 42 7.08 -7.56 -10.61
N GLN A 43 6.24 -8.14 -11.48
CA GLN A 43 5.41 -9.30 -11.18
C GLN A 43 6.26 -10.52 -10.84
N GLN A 44 7.26 -10.84 -11.66
CA GLN A 44 8.18 -11.96 -11.43
C GLN A 44 8.93 -11.81 -10.09
N PHE A 45 9.39 -10.59 -9.77
CA PHE A 45 10.02 -10.31 -8.48
C PHE A 45 9.05 -10.53 -7.31
N MET A 46 7.80 -10.07 -7.45
CA MET A 46 6.78 -10.31 -6.43
C MET A 46 6.49 -11.79 -6.21
N GLU A 47 6.39 -12.57 -7.29
CA GLU A 47 6.20 -14.02 -7.18
C GLU A 47 7.36 -14.70 -6.44
N LEU A 48 8.60 -14.32 -6.76
CA LEU A 48 9.77 -14.84 -6.06
C LEU A 48 9.77 -14.43 -4.58
N ALA A 49 9.47 -13.16 -4.28
CA ALA A 49 9.41 -12.66 -2.91
C ALA A 49 8.34 -13.38 -2.07
N ARG A 50 7.18 -13.71 -2.67
CA ARG A 50 6.14 -14.52 -2.00
C ARG A 50 6.60 -15.94 -1.69
N LYS A 51 7.42 -16.54 -2.55
CA LYS A 51 7.95 -17.91 -2.34
C LYS A 51 9.06 -17.94 -1.29
N THR A 52 9.90 -16.91 -1.26
CA THR A 52 11.13 -16.90 -0.44
C THR A 52 10.89 -16.39 0.99
N GLY A 53 9.88 -15.55 1.25
CA GLY A 53 9.77 -14.86 2.53
C GLY A 53 8.35 -14.54 3.00
N LYS A 54 8.27 -14.01 4.23
CA LYS A 54 7.01 -13.55 4.85
C LYS A 54 6.67 -12.13 4.37
N CYS A 55 6.20 -12.01 3.13
CA CYS A 55 5.71 -10.74 2.58
C CYS A 55 4.18 -10.77 2.45
N ARG A 56 3.47 -9.98 3.26
CA ARG A 56 2.00 -9.97 3.29
C ARG A 56 1.40 -9.11 2.17
N ASP A 57 1.88 -7.87 2.03
CA ASP A 57 1.25 -6.83 1.19
C ASP A 57 2.17 -6.33 0.06
N LEU A 58 2.64 -7.25 -0.79
CA LEU A 58 3.37 -6.88 -1.99
C LEU A 58 2.43 -6.26 -3.01
N ARG A 59 2.73 -5.02 -3.41
CA ARG A 59 2.02 -4.28 -4.46
C ARG A 59 3.02 -3.73 -5.46
N ILE A 60 2.67 -3.76 -6.74
CA ILE A 60 3.40 -3.04 -7.77
C ILE A 60 2.93 -1.59 -7.72
N ARG A 61 3.87 -0.65 -7.64
CA ARG A 61 3.58 0.78 -7.73
C ARG A 61 4.30 1.38 -8.93
N ALA A 62 3.59 2.24 -9.65
CA ALA A 62 4.11 2.97 -10.78
C ALA A 62 4.05 4.48 -10.50
N LYS A 63 4.98 5.24 -11.10
CA LYS A 63 4.88 6.69 -11.13
C LYS A 63 3.89 7.08 -12.22
N CYS A 64 2.71 7.52 -11.81
CA CYS A 64 1.68 7.98 -12.74
C CYS A 64 1.10 9.31 -12.25
N GLU A 65 0.26 9.91 -13.09
CA GLU A 65 -0.52 11.07 -12.71
C GLU A 65 -1.44 10.70 -11.55
N ILE A 66 -1.36 11.44 -10.45
CA ILE A 66 -2.25 11.26 -9.31
C ILE A 66 -3.63 11.74 -9.76
N THR A 67 -4.59 10.82 -9.80
CA THR A 67 -5.99 11.13 -10.03
C THR A 67 -6.71 11.33 -8.70
N ASP A 68 -7.60 12.32 -8.65
CA ASP A 68 -8.54 12.50 -7.55
C ASP A 68 -9.59 11.35 -7.55
N ALA A 69 -10.41 11.25 -6.51
CA ALA A 69 -11.47 10.24 -6.36
C ALA A 69 -12.50 10.23 -7.51
N LYS A 70 -12.51 11.30 -8.33
CA LYS A 70 -13.35 11.45 -9.53
C LYS A 70 -12.61 11.15 -10.85
N GLY A 71 -11.40 10.58 -10.78
CA GLY A 71 -10.58 10.23 -11.95
C GLY A 71 -9.93 11.42 -12.66
N LYS A 72 -10.05 12.65 -12.14
CA LYS A 72 -9.42 13.84 -12.73
C LYS A 72 -7.97 13.97 -12.25
N PRO A 73 -7.01 14.29 -13.14
CA PRO A 73 -5.62 14.51 -12.73
C PRO A 73 -5.53 15.68 -11.75
N VAL A 74 -4.80 15.50 -10.65
CA VAL A 74 -4.54 16.56 -9.68
C VAL A 74 -3.52 17.52 -10.29
N ILE A 75 -4.01 18.65 -10.81
CA ILE A 75 -3.18 19.66 -11.46
C ILE A 75 -2.46 20.47 -10.39
N ASN A 76 -1.14 20.66 -10.55
CA ASN A 76 -0.39 21.59 -9.72
C ASN A 76 -0.72 23.04 -10.13
N PRO A 77 -1.23 23.89 -9.22
CA PRO A 77 -1.63 25.26 -9.56
C PRO A 77 -0.47 26.12 -10.09
N LYS A 78 0.78 25.81 -9.74
CA LYS A 78 1.97 26.58 -10.14
C LYS A 78 2.50 26.20 -11.52
N THR A 79 2.49 24.91 -11.87
CA THR A 79 3.07 24.40 -13.11
C THR A 79 2.03 24.04 -14.17
N LYS A 80 0.74 24.02 -13.81
CA LYS A 80 -0.38 23.56 -14.65
C LYS A 80 -0.22 22.12 -15.18
N MET A 81 0.75 21.37 -14.66
CA MET A 81 0.98 19.97 -15.03
C MET A 81 0.31 19.02 -14.03
N PRO A 82 -0.08 17.81 -14.46
CA PRO A 82 -0.50 16.74 -13.56
C PRO A 82 0.57 16.44 -12.51
N ARG A 83 0.17 16.26 -11.25
CA ARG A 83 1.08 15.80 -10.21
C ARG A 83 1.42 14.34 -10.46
N ILE A 84 2.71 14.04 -10.61
CA ILE A 84 3.21 12.67 -10.71
C ILE A 84 3.44 12.14 -9.29
N GLY A 85 2.90 10.97 -8.99
CA GLY A 85 3.06 10.29 -7.71
C GLY A 85 3.06 8.78 -7.86
N TRP A 86 3.29 8.09 -6.74
CA TRP A 86 3.21 6.63 -6.71
C TRP A 86 1.76 6.19 -6.57
N THR A 87 1.28 5.43 -7.55
CA THR A 87 -0.03 4.78 -7.53
C THR A 87 0.12 3.28 -7.63
N ASP A 88 -0.85 2.54 -7.10
CA ASP A 88 -0.90 1.07 -7.24
C ASP A 88 -1.17 0.72 -8.72
N TYR A 89 -0.34 -0.16 -9.27
CA TYR A 89 -0.47 -0.60 -10.66
C TYR A 89 -1.58 -1.66 -10.77
N ALA A 90 -2.68 -1.32 -11.42
CA ALA A 90 -3.72 -2.27 -11.79
C ALA A 90 -3.33 -2.94 -13.12
N HIS A 91 -3.23 -4.26 -13.13
CA HIS A 91 -2.98 -5.03 -14.36
C HIS A 91 -4.17 -4.95 -15.33
N ASP A 92 -5.38 -4.64 -14.82
CA ASP A 92 -6.56 -4.30 -15.61
C ASP A 92 -6.45 -2.89 -16.20
N ILE A 93 -5.58 -2.74 -17.20
CA ILE A 93 -5.78 -1.72 -18.24
C ILE A 93 -6.58 -2.38 -19.37
N ALA A 94 -7.78 -2.87 -19.03
CA ALA A 94 -8.85 -2.97 -20.01
C ALA A 94 -9.38 -1.54 -20.22
N LYS A 95 -8.84 -0.88 -21.24
CA LYS A 95 -9.39 0.28 -21.96
C LYS A 95 -10.59 0.96 -21.30
N VAL A 96 -10.37 2.09 -20.64
CA VAL A 96 -11.40 3.14 -20.61
C VAL A 96 -11.16 3.98 -21.87
N ALA A 97 -11.99 3.70 -22.88
CA ALA A 97 -12.16 4.52 -24.07
C ALA A 97 -12.86 5.84 -23.74
#